data_AF-A0A2V5RUM2-F1
#
_entry.id   AF-A0A2V5RUM2-F1
#
_cell.length_a   1.000
_cell.length_b   1.000
_cell.length_c   1.000
_cell.angle_alpha   90.00
_cell.angle_beta   90.00
_cell.angle_gamma   90.00
#
_symmetry.space_group_name_H-M   'P 1'
#
loop_
_entity.id
_entity.type
_entity.pdbx_description
1 polymer ?
#
loop_
_entity_poly.entity_id
_entity_poly.type
_entity_poly.pdbx_seq_one_letter_code
_entity_poly.pdbx_strand_id
1 'polypeptide(L)' 'FLPFDYPRDWVVDDFRFWAEQYLLQAFLTFNSEFQVLMANNYLNHYYREDLKSAFPSLPSWGGGSFWMRRRVSKQTESK' A
#
# COMPACT_ATOMS: atom_id res chain seq x y z
N PHE A 1 -1.79 -3.05 8.45
CA PHE A 1 -1.60 -2.01 7.42
C PHE A 1 -1.94 -2.58 6.06
N LEU A 2 -2.53 -1.75 5.18
CA LEU A 2 -3.06 -2.15 3.88
C LEU A 2 -2.15 -3.14 3.13
N PRO A 3 -2.68 -4.30 2.68
CA PRO A 3 -4.09 -4.68 2.60
C PRO A 3 -4.67 -5.31 3.90
N PHE A 4 -3.91 -5.34 4.99
CA PHE A 4 -4.34 -5.95 6.25
C PHE A 4 -4.85 -4.90 7.24
N ASP A 5 -5.70 -5.33 8.18
CA ASP A 5 -6.21 -4.50 9.27
C ASP A 5 -5.11 -3.91 10.16
N TYR A 6 -5.53 -2.95 11.01
CA TYR A 6 -4.68 -2.54 12.14
C TYR A 6 -4.53 -3.68 13.14
N PRO A 7 -3.41 -3.73 13.89
CA PRO A 7 -3.27 -4.65 15.01
C PRO A 7 -4.48 -4.53 15.95
N ARG A 8 -5.02 -5.66 16.41
CA ARG A 8 -6.21 -5.69 17.27
C ARG A 8 -6.04 -4.79 18.50
N ASP A 9 -4.89 -4.90 19.15
CA ASP A 9 -4.60 -4.17 20.40
C ASP A 9 -4.59 -2.65 20.18
N TRP A 10 -4.22 -2.19 18.98
CA TRP A 10 -4.33 -0.77 18.63
C TRP A 10 -5.78 -0.28 18.64
N VAL A 11 -6.71 -1.12 18.20
CA VAL A 11 -8.13 -0.77 18.09
C VAL A 11 -8.86 -0.94 19.42
N VAL A 12 -8.58 -2.05 20.12
CA VAL A 12 -9.32 -2.47 21.32
C VAL A 12 -8.77 -1.84 22.59
N ASP A 13 -7.44 -1.81 22.73
CA ASP A 13 -6.79 -1.41 23.99
C ASP A 13 -6.31 0.05 23.91
N ASP A 14 -5.71 0.45 22.78
CA ASP A 14 -5.20 1.81 22.58
C ASP A 14 -6.22 2.79 21.97
N PHE A 15 -7.40 2.31 21.56
CA PHE A 15 -8.47 3.11 20.95
C PHE A 15 -8.02 3.97 19.74
N ARG A 16 -7.10 3.44 18.91
CA ARG A 16 -6.61 4.10 17.70
C ARG A 16 -7.54 3.83 16.53
N PHE A 17 -8.48 4.75 16.31
CA PHE A 17 -9.47 4.68 15.23
C PHE A 17 -9.03 5.42 13.97
N TRP A 18 -7.82 5.14 13.52
CA TRP A 18 -7.31 5.67 12.25
C TRP A 18 -8.16 5.11 11.11
N ALA A 19 -8.60 5.97 10.19
CA ALA A 19 -9.47 5.60 9.07
C ALA A 19 -8.72 5.57 7.73
N GLU A 20 -7.46 6.01 7.71
CA GLU A 20 -6.70 6.31 6.51
C GLU A 20 -6.56 5.11 5.56
N GLN A 21 -6.19 3.93 6.09
CA GLN A 21 -6.05 2.75 5.24
C GLN A 21 -7.38 2.25 4.68
N TYR A 22 -8.47 2.41 5.44
CA TYR A 22 -9.81 1.99 5.00
C TYR A 22 -10.35 2.94 3.94
N LEU A 23 -10.11 4.25 4.08
CA LEU A 23 -10.40 5.23 3.04
C LEU A 23 -9.61 4.96 1.76
N LEU A 24 -8.31 4.63 1.88
CA LEU A 24 -7.50 4.24 0.73
C LEU A 24 -8.02 2.95 0.08
N GLN A 25 -8.39 1.93 0.87
CA GLN A 25 -9.01 0.71 0.35
C GLN A 25 -10.30 1.00 -0.40
N ALA A 26 -11.19 1.82 0.17
CA ALA A 26 -12.44 2.23 -0.48
C ALA A 26 -12.17 2.99 -1.79
N PHE A 27 -11.19 3.90 -1.79
CA PHE A 27 -10.78 4.65 -2.98
C PHE A 27 -10.25 3.77 -4.10
N LEU A 28 -9.48 2.72 -3.77
CA LEU A 28 -8.93 1.77 -4.75
C LEU A 28 -9.96 0.75 -5.22
N THR A 29 -10.96 0.46 -4.39
CA THR A 29 -12.01 -0.50 -4.69
C THR A 29 -12.81 -0.03 -5.90
N PHE A 30 -12.85 -0.87 -6.94
CA PHE A 30 -13.46 -0.57 -8.24
C PHE A 30 -12.87 0.64 -9.00
N ASN A 31 -11.68 1.12 -8.61
CA ASN A 31 -11.05 2.26 -9.24
C ASN A 31 -9.87 1.83 -10.13
N SER A 32 -10.15 1.61 -11.41
CA SER A 32 -9.14 1.21 -12.40
C SER A 32 -8.21 2.36 -12.83
N GLU A 33 -8.53 3.61 -12.51
CA GLU A 33 -7.75 4.78 -12.91
C GLU A 33 -6.42 4.90 -12.16
N PHE A 34 -6.25 4.16 -11.06
CA PHE A 34 -5.01 4.14 -10.28
C PHE A 34 -4.39 2.75 -10.30
N GLN A 35 -3.07 2.72 -10.46
CA GLN A 35 -2.27 1.51 -10.38
C GLN A 35 -1.45 1.55 -9.09
N VAL A 36 -1.58 0.51 -8.27
CA VAL A 36 -0.70 0.28 -7.13
C VAL A 36 0.68 -0.10 -7.66
N LEU A 37 1.69 0.67 -7.28
CA LEU A 37 3.09 0.43 -7.64
C LEU A 37 3.81 -0.35 -6.55
N MET A 38 3.55 0.00 -5.28
CA MET A 38 4.21 -0.60 -4.14
C MET A 38 3.34 -0.46 -2.90
N ALA A 39 3.21 -1.55 -2.14
CA ALA A 39 2.61 -1.55 -0.81
C ALA A 39 3.60 -2.25 0.13
N ASN A 40 4.29 -1.48 0.98
CA ASN A 40 5.43 -2.01 1.75
C ASN A 40 5.01 -3.14 2.68
N ASN A 41 3.87 -3.01 3.35
CA ASN A 41 3.39 -4.05 4.26
C ASN A 41 3.04 -5.36 3.52
N TYR A 42 2.47 -5.27 2.32
CA TYR A 42 2.22 -6.44 1.48
C TYR A 42 3.53 -7.13 1.06
N LEU A 43 4.49 -6.36 0.54
CA LEU A 43 5.77 -6.90 0.13
C LEU A 43 6.55 -7.51 1.30
N ASN A 44 6.53 -6.87 2.48
CA ASN A 44 7.18 -7.41 3.66
C ASN A 44 6.55 -8.72 4.16
N HIS A 45 5.26 -8.92 3.92
CA HIS A 45 4.55 -10.13 4.32
C HIS A 45 4.78 -11.30 3.35
N TYR A 46 4.75 -11.04 2.04
CA TYR A 46 4.76 -12.09 1.02
C TYR A 46 6.08 -12.23 0.25
N TYR A 47 6.90 -11.16 0.18
CA TYR A 47 8.11 -11.06 -0.66
C TYR A 47 9.30 -10.53 0.17
N ARG A 48 9.39 -10.95 1.43
CA ARG A 48 10.37 -10.42 2.38
C ARG A 48 11.81 -10.59 1.92
N GLU A 49 12.16 -11.76 1.38
CA GLU A 49 13.53 -12.03 0.95
C GLU A 49 13.91 -11.23 -0.30
N ASP A 50 12.97 -11.03 -1.23
CA ASP A 50 13.18 -10.16 -2.40
C ASP A 50 13.38 -8.70 -1.97
N LEU A 51 12.59 -8.21 -1.00
CA LEU A 51 12.77 -6.88 -0.42
C LEU A 51 14.15 -6.71 0.24
N LYS A 52 14.59 -7.69 1.02
CA LYS A 52 15.92 -7.67 1.63
C LYS A 52 17.02 -7.66 0.59
N SER A 53 16.89 -8.47 -0.45
CA SER A 53 17.85 -8.53 -1.54
C SER A 53 17.90 -7.22 -2.34
N ALA A 54 16.76 -6.60 -2.61
CA ALA A 54 16.67 -5.33 -3.33
C ALA A 54 17.17 -4.14 -2.51
N PHE A 55 16.99 -4.19 -1.19
CA PHE A 55 17.32 -3.10 -0.27
C PHE A 55 18.13 -3.58 0.94
N PRO A 56 19.38 -4.06 0.74
CA PRO A 56 20.15 -4.73 1.79
C PRO A 56 20.60 -3.80 2.92
N SER A 57 20.67 -2.49 2.67
CA SER A 57 21.10 -1.47 3.63
C SER A 57 19.98 -0.87 4.47
N LEU A 58 18.72 -1.28 4.26
CA LEU A 58 17.62 -0.74 5.04
C LEU A 58 17.64 -1.29 6.47
N PRO A 59 17.42 -0.44 7.50
CA PRO A 59 17.37 -0.88 8.89
C PRO A 59 16.11 -1.69 9.21
N SER A 60 15.05 -1.55 8.41
CA SER A 60 13.80 -2.32 8.50
C SER A 60 13.11 -2.35 7.14
N TRP A 61 12.49 -3.49 6.81
CA TRP A 61 11.74 -3.70 5.56
C TRP A 61 10.21 -3.62 5.74
N GLY A 62 9.74 -3.25 6.93
CA GLY A 62 8.32 -3.06 7.24
C GLY A 62 7.81 -1.66 6.92
N GLY A 63 6.58 -1.39 7.37
CA GLY A 63 5.98 -0.04 7.33
C GLY A 63 4.69 0.02 6.52
N GLY A 64 3.94 1.10 6.74
CA GLY A 64 2.63 1.34 6.12
C GLY A 64 2.68 2.18 4.83
N SER A 65 3.87 2.51 4.33
CA SER A 65 4.01 3.37 3.15
C SER A 65 3.46 2.68 1.89
N PHE A 66 2.86 3.49 1.02
CA PHE A 66 2.08 3.04 -0.13
C PHE A 66 2.27 3.98 -1.31
N TRP A 67 2.61 3.42 -2.48
CA TRP A 67 2.80 4.17 -3.72
C TRP A 67 1.81 3.69 -4.77
N MET A 68 1.13 4.65 -5.36
CA MET A 68 0.26 4.46 -6.51
C MET A 68 0.49 5.56 -7.53
N ARG A 69 0.16 5.28 -8.79
CA ARG A 69 0.13 6.28 -9.85
C ARG A 69 -1.22 6.28 -10.53
N ARG A 70 -1.66 7.46 -10.96
CA ARG A 70 -2.78 7.56 -11.90
C ARG A 70 -2.34 7.00 -13.25
N ARG A 71 -3.18 6.20 -13.90
CA ARG A 71 -2.99 5.78 -15.27
C ARG A 71 -3.19 7.01 -16.16
N VAL A 72 -2.19 7.34 -16.96
CA VAL A 72 -2.33 8.40 -17.96
C VAL A 72 -2.96 7.75 -19.18
N SER A 73 -4.14 8.20 -19.58
CA SER A 73 -4.71 7.84 -20.87
C SER A 73 -3.81 8.41 -21.97
N LYS A 74 -3.35 7.56 -22.90
CA LYS A 74 -2.74 8.07 -24.14
C LYS A 74 -3.82 8.89 -24.83
N GLN A 75 -3.60 10.19 -25.04
CA GLN A 75 -4.42 10.94 -25.97
C GLN A 75 -4.24 10.27 -27.33
N THR A 76 -5.32 9.69 -27.85
CA THR A 76 -5.35 9.23 -29.24
C THR A 76 -5.17 10.48 -30.10
N GLU A 77 -3.99 10.66 -30.69
CA GLU A 77 -3.78 11.64 -31.74
C GLU A 77 -4.73 11.27 -32.89
N SER A 78 -5.85 11.98 -32.99
CA SER A 78 -6.66 11.94 -34.20
C SER A 78 -5.90 12.73 -35.26
N LYS A 79 -5.38 12.01 -36.25
CA LYS A 79 -5.05 12.60 -37.55
C LYS A 79 -6.33 13.03 -38.27
#